data_AF-A0A2Z3H665-F1
#
_entry.id   AF-A0A2Z3H665-F1
#
_cell.length_a   1.000
_cell.length_b   1.000
_cell.length_c   1.000
_cell.angle_alpha   90.00
_cell.angle_beta   90.00
_cell.angle_gamma   90.00
#
_symmetry.space_group_name_H-M   'P 1'
#
loop_
_entity.id
_entity.type
_entity.pdbx_description
1 polymer ?
#
loop_
_entity_poly.entity_id
_entity_poly.type
_entity_poly.pdbx_seq_one_letter_code
_entity_poly.pdbx_strand_id
1 'polypeptide(L)' 'MSDDEAKERLREVLAAYSVGSVLHLLSELIEADARAARRDGDDGLDQQLFHAAYTLFVVGLGLHAILPR' A
#
# COMPACT_ATOMS: atom_id res chain seq x y z
N MET A 1 16.43 -18.58 3.18
CA MET A 1 15.32 -17.97 3.94
C MET A 1 14.05 -18.68 3.52
N SER A 2 13.34 -19.28 4.46
CA SER A 2 12.04 -19.88 4.19
C SER A 2 10.96 -18.79 4.06
N ASP A 3 9.81 -19.13 3.47
CA ASP A 3 8.66 -18.22 3.39
C ASP A 3 8.16 -17.79 4.78
N ASP A 4 8.21 -18.71 5.75
CA ASP A 4 7.84 -18.43 7.14
C ASP A 4 8.80 -17.43 7.79
N GLU A 5 10.11 -17.56 7.56
CA GLU A 5 11.11 -16.60 8.04
C GLU A 5 10.91 -15.21 7.42
N ALA A 6 10.60 -15.14 6.12
CA ALA A 6 10.34 -13.88 5.44
C ALA A 6 9.11 -13.17 5.99
N LYS A 7 8.02 -13.92 6.24
CA LYS A 7 6.79 -13.40 6.84
C LYS A 7 7.03 -12.87 8.25
N GLU A 8 7.82 -13.57 9.06
CA GLU A 8 8.12 -13.14 10.42
C GLU A 8 8.91 -11.82 10.43
N ARG A 9 9.93 -11.71 9.58
CA ARG A 9 10.67 -10.45 9.42
C ARG A 9 9.78 -9.31 8.94
N LEU A 10 8.86 -9.59 8.02
CA LEU A 10 7.91 -8.58 7.57
C LEU A 10 6.99 -8.12 8.71
N ARG A 11 6.51 -9.03 9.57
CA ARG A 11 5.70 -8.67 10.75
C ARG A 11 6.47 -7.77 11.71
N GLU A 12 7.74 -8.09 11.99
CA GLU A 12 8.60 -7.26 12.84
C GLU A 12 8.72 -5.83 12.28
N VAL A 13 8.96 -5.69 10.97
CA VAL A 13 9.05 -4.38 10.31
C VAL A 13 7.72 -3.64 10.36
N LEU A 14 6.61 -4.29 10.02
CA LEU A 14 5.28 -3.67 10.03
C LEU A 14 4.85 -3.26 11.43
N ALA A 15 5.29 -3.99 12.46
CA ALA A 15 5.07 -3.62 13.85
C ALA A 15 5.80 -2.34 14.27
N ALA A 16 6.66 -1.74 13.44
CA ALA A 16 7.22 -0.40 13.68
C ALA A 16 6.30 0.74 13.19
N TYR A 17 5.30 0.45 12.36
CA TYR A 17 4.43 1.45 11.74
C TYR A 17 3.01 1.45 12.32
N SER A 18 2.33 2.60 12.27
CA SER A 18 0.87 2.62 12.49
C SER A 18 0.17 1.93 11.32
N VAL A 19 -1.02 1.35 11.56
CA VAL A 19 -1.80 0.72 10.48
C VAL A 19 -2.05 1.71 9.34
N GLY A 20 -2.37 2.97 9.67
CA GLY A 20 -2.54 4.02 8.66
C GLY A 20 -1.28 4.28 7.82
N SER A 21 -0.10 4.30 8.46
CA SER A 21 1.19 4.44 7.76
C SER A 21 1.46 3.27 6.82
N VAL A 22 1.13 2.04 7.22
CA VAL A 22 1.27 0.86 6.35
C VAL A 22 0.39 0.98 5.12
N LEU A 23 -0.88 1.40 5.28
CA LEU A 23 -1.78 1.60 4.15
C LEU A 23 -1.32 2.73 3.21
N HIS A 24 -0.75 3.81 3.76
CA HIS A 24 -0.14 4.86 2.93
C HIS A 24 1.03 4.33 2.10
N LEU A 25 1.95 3.57 2.70
CA LEU A 25 3.06 2.97 1.96
C LEU A 25 2.58 2.03 0.85
N LEU A 26 1.53 1.24 1.12
CA LEU A 26 0.91 0.40 0.09
C LEU A 26 0.25 1.23 -1.00
N SER A 27 -0.37 2.37 -0.67
CA SER A 27 -0.95 3.27 -1.67
C SER A 27 0.10 3.82 -2.63
N GLU A 28 1.27 4.22 -2.13
CA GLU A 28 2.38 4.73 -2.94
C GLU A 28 2.92 3.66 -3.89
N LEU A 29 3.05 2.42 -3.42
CA LEU A 29 3.49 1.30 -4.25
C LEU A 29 2.52 1.03 -5.40
N ILE A 30 1.21 0.95 -5.10
CA ILE A 30 0.18 0.70 -6.11
C ILE A 30 0.07 1.88 -7.09
N GLU A 31 0.24 3.13 -6.62
CA GLU A 31 0.27 4.28 -7.51
C GLU A 31 1.47 4.23 -8.48
N ALA A 32 2.62 3.76 -8.02
CA ALA A 32 3.78 3.55 -8.89
C ALA A 32 3.49 2.51 -9.99
N ASP A 33 2.77 1.43 -9.65
CA ASP A 33 2.32 0.42 -10.60
C ASP A 33 1.28 0.97 -11.58
N ALA A 34 0.32 1.79 -11.12
CA ALA A 34 -0.65 2.48 -11.99
C ALA A 34 0.07 3.35 -13.04
N ARG A 35 1.05 4.14 -12.58
CA ARG A 35 1.89 4.97 -13.46
C ARG A 35 2.70 4.13 -14.45
N ALA A 36 3.09 2.90 -14.09
CA ALA A 36 3.77 1.98 -15.00
C ALA A 36 2.79 1.46 -16.06
N ALA A 37 1.61 0.96 -15.66
CA ALA A 37 0.56 0.52 -16.57
C ALA A 37 0.18 1.61 -17.59
N ARG A 38 0.05 2.87 -17.14
CA ARG A 38 -0.19 4.01 -18.02
C ARG A 38 0.92 4.24 -19.05
N ARG A 39 2.19 4.07 -18.65
CA ARG A 39 3.33 4.20 -19.59
C ARG A 39 3.32 3.09 -20.64
N ASP A 40 2.81 1.91 -20.27
CA ASP A 40 2.69 0.75 -21.15
C ASP A 40 1.41 0.79 -22.01
N GLY A 41 0.55 1.79 -21.82
CA GLY A 41 -0.69 1.98 -22.57
C GLY A 41 -1.87 1.11 -22.09
N ASP A 42 -1.78 0.55 -20.89
CA ASP A 42 -2.85 -0.21 -20.25
C ASP A 42 -3.73 0.71 -19.37
N ASP A 43 -4.61 1.46 -20.04
CA ASP A 43 -5.53 2.40 -19.37
C ASP A 43 -6.50 1.72 -18.40
N GLY A 44 -6.84 0.44 -18.66
CA GLY A 44 -7.74 -0.33 -17.81
C GLY A 44 -7.09 -0.67 -16.48
N LEU A 45 -5.84 -1.15 -16.52
CA LEU A 45 -5.06 -1.45 -15.33
C LEU A 45 -4.67 -0.18 -14.57
N ASP A 46 -4.30 0.91 -15.27
CA ASP A 46 -4.03 2.22 -14.66
C ASP A 46 -5.21 2.67 -13.78
N GLN A 47 -6.44 2.68 -14.31
CA GLN A 47 -7.62 3.09 -13.54
C GLN A 47 -7.88 2.19 -12.32
N GLN A 48 -7.74 0.87 -12.48
CA GLN A 48 -7.96 -0.08 -11.37
C GLN A 48 -6.96 0.16 -10.24
N LEU A 49 -5.67 0.26 -10.58
CA LEU A 49 -4.60 0.50 -9.61
C LEU A 49 -4.72 1.89 -8.99
N PHE A 50 -5.04 2.92 -9.78
CA PHE A 50 -5.28 4.26 -9.26
C PHE A 50 -6.40 4.28 -8.20
N HIS A 51 -7.53 3.63 -8.46
CA HIS A 51 -8.62 3.54 -7.49
C HIS A 51 -8.23 2.75 -6.23
N ALA A 52 -7.48 1.65 -6.39
CA ALA A 52 -6.97 0.88 -5.26
C ALA A 52 -6.02 1.73 -4.39
N ALA A 53 -5.05 2.42 -5.00
CA ALA A 53 -4.13 3.31 -4.31
C ALA A 53 -4.88 4.41 -3.56
N TYR A 54 -5.82 5.10 -4.22
CA TYR A 54 -6.60 6.16 -3.58
C TYR A 54 -7.44 5.65 -2.40
N THR A 55 -8.03 4.46 -2.53
CA THR A 55 -8.80 3.83 -1.46
C THR A 55 -7.92 3.55 -0.24
N LEU A 56 -6.74 2.97 -0.44
CA LEU A 56 -5.79 2.71 0.63
C LEU A 56 -5.31 4.00 1.30
N PHE A 57 -5.09 5.07 0.52
CA PHE A 57 -4.72 6.38 1.05
C PHE A 57 -5.82 6.94 1.97
N VAL A 58 -7.07 7.00 1.51
CA VAL A 58 -8.18 7.56 2.30
C VAL A 58 -8.46 6.73 3.56
N VAL A 59 -8.48 5.40 3.43
CA VAL A 59 -8.65 4.50 4.60
C VAL A 59 -7.46 4.64 5.55
N GLY A 60 -6.24 4.72 5.02
CA GLY A 60 -5.03 4.94 5.81
C GLY A 60 -5.08 6.21 6.63
N LEU A 61 -5.55 7.32 6.03
CA LEU A 61 -5.73 8.60 6.71
C LEU A 61 -6.76 8.52 7.84
N GLY A 62 -7.91 7.86 7.58
CA GLY A 62 -8.93 7.63 8.59
C GLY A 62 -8.43 6.78 9.75
N LEU A 63 -7.75 5.66 9.46
CA LEU A 63 -7.17 4.77 10.48
C LEU A 63 -6.06 5.46 11.27
N HIS A 64 -5.24 6.29 10.63
CA HIS A 64 -4.22 7.06 11.33
C HIS A 64 -4.83 8.05 12.34
N ALA A 65 -5.99 8.62 12.02
CA ALA A 65 -6.70 9.54 12.92
C ALA A 65 -7.35 8.83 14.13
N ILE A 66 -7.84 7.60 13.97
CA ILE A 66 -8.53 6.85 15.05
C ILE A 66 -7.62 5.88 15.81
N LEU A 67 -6.53 5.44 15.20
CA LEU A 67 -5.48 4.60 15.77
C LEU A 67 -4.10 5.28 15.60
N PRO A 68 -3.94 6.53 16.09
CA PRO A 68 -2.62 7.12 16.20
C PRO A 68 -1.85 6.26 17.20
N ARG A 69 -0.67 5.78 16.82
CA ARG A 69 0.19 5.07 17.75
C ARG A 69 0.69 5.98 18.86
#